data_AF-A0A1E5CMR8-F1
#
_entry.id   AF-A0A1E5CMR8-F1
#
_cell.length_a   1.000
_cell.length_b   1.000
_cell.length_c   1.000
_cell.angle_alpha   90.00
_cell.angle_beta   90.00
_cell.angle_gamma   90.00
#
_symmetry.space_group_name_H-M   'P 1'
#
loop_
_entity.id
_entity.type
_entity.pdbx_description
1 polymer ?
#
loop_
_entity_poly.entity_id
_entity_poly.type
_entity_poly.pdbx_seq_one_letter_code
_entity_poly.pdbx_strand_id
1 'polypeptide(L)'
;MRWSIFALGFTLLFPMTVYAQTVQEKWQKFYQQNWQSSPLAISQQQLSQYSPDLLVDQSRYPNFESFSWQDIELLASIKTDCSTKEYANKRLADAVEFELALCEGRTLHSDWFSTHTVLHPAGQSFADRYLQHIGNNKATNQHKPIVDKTIRNYLSIVNPQHPLHETLQALSPQGREALLNGYRAWLEGDTLWLNGEQGWKQVTYHHWQSIADKVKITLKGDSCTIRYSNLCINERSYSQSSLVILSSVLIIFIVLIVIRSSYLKHRQRKEKRFILQLLTHELRTPITSLGLTVEMFRNDFDNLTESSQGAVWRLISDYQRLSQLTENSNVYLGGNKSQQLLKQNASVEEWLHHVCDKHDISFELNQDIKLVLPYYWLSICLENLIKNAKQHGKGDVLVTVEIADTLIIEVQDQGEFPSPIHLFLSRLKPKHNDKNMKIGLNIVEHLIKKVDGKLTILRHPTRCILEIPYEHHSTD
;
A
#
# COMPACT_ATOMS: atom_id res chain seq x y z
N MET A 1 -2.53 -31.58 -1.12
CA MET A 1 -2.25 -30.19 -1.56
C MET A 1 -3.50 -29.29 -1.47
N ARG A 2 -4.17 -29.21 -0.31
CA ARG A 2 -5.37 -28.37 -0.08
C ARG A 2 -5.28 -27.49 1.18
N TRP A 3 -4.24 -27.66 1.99
CA TRP A 3 -4.04 -26.94 3.25
C TRP A 3 -3.16 -25.68 3.09
N SER A 4 -2.40 -25.57 2.01
CA SER A 4 -1.45 -24.45 1.79
C SER A 4 -2.12 -23.13 1.36
N ILE A 5 -3.38 -23.16 0.92
CA ILE A 5 -4.10 -21.94 0.47
C ILE A 5 -4.80 -21.23 1.64
N PHE A 6 -5.18 -21.97 2.69
CA PHE A 6 -5.79 -21.36 3.89
C PHE A 6 -4.76 -20.74 4.84
N ALA A 7 -3.52 -21.24 4.85
CA ALA A 7 -2.45 -20.68 5.69
C ALA A 7 -1.97 -19.29 5.21
N LEU A 8 -2.06 -19.01 3.90
CA LEU A 8 -1.65 -17.71 3.32
C LEU A 8 -2.65 -16.57 3.57
N GLY A 9 -3.88 -16.89 3.98
CA GLY A 9 -4.89 -15.88 4.34
C GLY A 9 -4.80 -15.40 5.79
N PHE A 10 -4.13 -16.16 6.67
CA PHE A 10 -4.12 -15.88 8.10
C PHE A 10 -2.94 -14.99 8.55
N THR A 11 -1.87 -14.92 7.76
CA THR A 11 -0.71 -14.06 8.06
C THR A 11 -0.89 -12.59 7.66
N LEU A 12 -1.93 -12.25 6.88
CA LEU A 12 -2.29 -10.88 6.51
C LEU A 12 -3.23 -10.18 7.52
N LEU A 13 -3.64 -10.87 8.58
CA LEU A 13 -4.56 -10.36 9.60
C LEU A 13 -3.91 -10.11 10.97
N PHE A 14 -2.57 -10.07 11.05
CA PHE A 14 -1.94 -9.43 12.19
C PHE A 14 -1.87 -7.93 11.92
N PRO A 15 -2.69 -7.10 12.59
CA PRO A 15 -2.39 -5.68 12.61
C PRO A 15 -1.03 -5.57 13.29
N MET A 16 -0.01 -5.15 12.52
CA MET A 16 1.18 -4.57 13.11
C MET A 16 0.66 -3.45 14.01
N THR A 17 0.71 -3.66 15.32
CA THR A 17 0.39 -2.65 16.31
C THR A 17 1.47 -1.58 16.24
N VAL A 18 1.34 -0.71 15.25
CA VAL A 18 2.06 0.56 15.23
C VAL A 18 1.55 1.31 16.45
N TYR A 19 2.38 1.42 17.49
CA TYR A 19 2.12 2.31 18.61
C TYR A 19 1.90 3.71 18.04
N ALA A 20 0.64 4.13 17.96
CA ALA A 20 0.29 5.47 17.51
C ALA A 20 0.72 6.43 18.61
N GLN A 21 1.77 7.22 18.35
CA GLN A 21 2.19 8.28 19.27
C GLN A 21 1.04 9.26 19.48
N THR A 22 0.78 9.60 20.73
CA THR A 22 -0.26 10.57 21.07
C THR A 22 0.12 11.97 20.59
N VAL A 23 -0.89 12.83 20.38
CA VAL A 23 -0.63 14.24 19.99
C VAL A 23 0.22 14.97 21.03
N GLN A 24 0.09 14.59 22.31
CA GLN A 24 0.90 15.15 23.40
C GLN A 24 2.38 14.76 23.30
N GLU A 25 2.68 13.50 23.01
CA GLU A 25 4.07 13.03 22.79
C GLU A 25 4.70 13.74 21.58
N LYS A 26 3.91 13.90 20.51
CA LYS A 26 4.31 14.65 19.32
C LYS A 26 4.62 16.10 19.64
N TRP A 27 3.77 16.77 20.43
CA TRP A 27 4.02 18.12 20.90
C TRP A 27 5.31 18.22 21.73
N GLN A 28 5.55 17.29 22.65
CA GLN A 28 6.78 17.27 23.45
C GLN A 28 8.03 17.12 22.57
N LYS A 29 7.98 16.22 21.59
CA LYS A 29 9.06 16.04 20.60
C LYS A 29 9.29 17.30 19.78
N PHE A 30 8.22 17.92 19.31
CA PHE A 30 8.27 19.16 18.56
C PHE A 30 8.94 20.29 19.38
N TYR A 31 8.51 20.47 20.63
CA TYR A 31 9.09 21.47 21.53
C TYR A 31 10.58 21.22 21.76
N GLN A 32 10.96 19.98 22.09
CA GLN A 32 12.35 19.64 22.38
C GLN A 32 13.27 19.82 21.16
N GLN A 33 12.82 19.43 19.96
CA GLN A 33 13.60 19.59 18.74
C GLN A 33 13.80 21.07 18.39
N ASN A 34 12.76 21.90 18.49
CA ASN A 34 12.90 23.34 18.29
C ASN A 34 13.81 23.96 19.36
N TRP A 35 13.66 23.55 20.62
CA TRP A 35 14.50 24.05 21.71
C TRP A 35 15.98 23.77 21.47
N GLN A 36 16.36 22.57 21.02
CA GLN A 36 17.76 22.21 20.79
C GLN A 36 18.38 22.90 19.58
N SER A 37 17.58 23.24 18.58
CA SER A 37 18.06 23.71 17.27
C SER A 37 18.03 25.23 17.09
N SER A 38 17.42 25.97 18.02
CA SER A 38 17.33 27.44 17.95
C SER A 38 18.24 28.14 18.98
N PRO A 39 18.84 29.28 18.63
CA PRO A 39 19.63 30.08 19.56
C PRO A 39 18.75 30.77 20.62
N LEU A 40 19.35 31.19 21.73
CA LEU A 40 18.70 32.03 22.73
C LEU A 40 18.53 33.45 22.17
N ALA A 41 17.31 33.98 22.24
CA ALA A 41 17.03 35.38 21.94
C ALA A 41 17.30 36.26 23.17
N ILE A 42 16.88 35.78 24.35
CA ILE A 42 17.12 36.45 25.62
C ILE A 42 17.49 35.39 26.65
N SER A 43 18.58 35.61 27.38
CA SER A 43 18.98 34.70 28.47
C SER A 43 18.19 34.96 29.75
N GLN A 44 18.02 33.92 30.57
CA GLN A 44 17.38 34.06 31.88
C GLN A 44 18.15 35.04 32.79
N GLN A 45 19.47 35.09 32.67
CA GLN A 45 20.31 36.05 33.40
C GLN A 45 19.97 37.49 33.01
N GLN A 46 19.79 37.78 31.71
CA GLN A 46 19.36 39.09 31.25
C GLN A 46 17.95 39.44 31.76
N LEU A 47 16.99 38.51 31.72
CA LEU A 47 15.65 38.77 32.24
C LEU A 47 15.66 39.05 33.75
N SER A 48 16.44 38.30 34.53
CA SER A 48 16.53 38.46 35.99
C SER A 48 17.16 39.77 36.45
N GLN A 49 17.80 40.54 35.57
CA GLN A 49 18.35 41.85 35.89
C GLN A 49 17.25 42.92 36.09
N TYR A 50 16.04 42.68 35.60
CA TYR A 50 14.94 43.64 35.61
C TYR A 50 13.81 43.12 36.51
N SER A 51 13.14 44.03 37.21
CA SER A 51 11.94 43.67 37.97
C SER A 51 10.85 43.17 37.02
N PRO A 52 10.15 42.05 37.31
CA PRO A 52 9.03 41.58 36.50
C PRO A 52 7.94 42.64 36.30
N ASP A 53 7.74 43.51 37.30
CA ASP A 53 6.74 44.59 37.27
C ASP A 53 7.03 45.64 36.19
N LEU A 54 8.28 45.75 35.74
CA LEU A 54 8.66 46.65 34.63
C LEU A 54 8.41 46.02 33.26
N LEU A 55 8.29 44.69 33.20
CA LEU A 55 8.18 43.93 31.94
C LEU A 55 6.72 43.62 31.55
N VAL A 56 5.77 43.89 32.44
CA VAL A 56 4.33 43.72 32.20
C VAL A 56 3.70 44.99 31.63
N ASP A 57 2.62 44.83 30.88
CA ASP A 57 1.93 45.93 30.22
C ASP A 57 1.11 46.78 31.20
N GLN A 58 0.64 46.14 32.27
CA GLN A 58 -0.10 46.77 33.38
C GLN A 58 0.68 47.92 34.03
N SER A 59 2.02 47.89 33.96
CA SER A 59 2.90 48.94 34.48
C SER A 59 2.55 50.33 33.96
N ARG A 60 1.90 50.47 32.79
CA ARG A 60 1.47 51.76 32.24
C ARG A 60 0.34 52.44 33.00
N TYR A 61 -0.49 51.66 33.67
CA TYR A 61 -1.75 52.12 34.22
C TYR A 61 -1.63 52.39 35.72
N PRO A 62 -2.49 53.26 36.28
CA PRO A 62 -2.54 53.44 37.72
C PRO A 62 -2.87 52.14 38.45
N ASN A 63 -2.16 51.88 39.55
CA ASN A 63 -2.36 50.68 40.36
C ASN A 63 -3.51 50.88 41.35
N PHE A 64 -4.74 50.69 40.86
CA PHE A 64 -5.95 50.78 41.67
C PHE A 64 -6.16 49.63 42.66
N GLU A 65 -5.34 48.57 42.58
CA GLU A 65 -5.36 47.50 43.58
C GLU A 65 -4.70 47.95 44.89
N SER A 66 -3.72 48.86 44.80
CA SER A 66 -2.92 49.33 45.95
C SER A 66 -3.21 50.78 46.35
N PHE A 67 -3.79 51.59 45.47
CA PHE A 67 -4.00 53.02 45.66
C PHE A 67 -5.40 53.44 45.24
N SER A 68 -5.99 54.37 45.99
CA SER A 68 -7.29 54.94 45.67
C SER A 68 -7.20 56.09 44.65
N TRP A 69 -8.34 56.51 44.10
CA TRP A 69 -8.36 57.70 43.23
C TRP A 69 -7.95 58.97 43.99
N GLN A 70 -8.35 59.08 45.25
CA GLN A 70 -7.97 60.20 46.12
C GLN A 70 -6.46 60.27 46.34
N ASP A 71 -5.80 59.11 46.49
CA ASP A 71 -4.34 59.02 46.63
C ASP A 71 -3.61 59.55 45.37
N ILE A 72 -4.13 59.23 44.17
CA ILE A 72 -3.55 59.69 42.91
C ILE A 72 -3.81 61.18 42.69
N GLU A 73 -5.01 61.67 43.00
CA GLU A 73 -5.35 63.10 42.96
C GLU A 73 -4.46 63.90 43.91
N LEU A 74 -4.20 63.36 45.11
CA LEU A 74 -3.28 63.97 46.06
C LEU A 74 -1.88 64.13 45.46
N LEU A 75 -1.31 63.07 44.85
CA LEU A 75 0.00 63.14 44.20
C LEU A 75 0.03 64.19 43.08
N ALA A 76 -1.03 64.28 42.28
CA ALA A 76 -1.15 65.30 41.24
C ALA A 76 -1.13 66.72 41.84
N SER A 77 -1.80 66.92 42.99
CA SER A 77 -1.80 68.21 43.68
C SER A 77 -0.45 68.55 44.33
N ILE A 78 0.31 67.56 44.80
CA ILE A 78 1.67 67.76 45.33
C ILE A 78 2.60 68.21 44.21
N LYS A 79 2.46 67.60 43.04
CA LYS A 79 3.20 68.00 41.84
C LYS A 79 2.91 69.43 41.41
N THR A 80 1.66 69.91 41.52
CA THR A 80 1.33 71.31 41.16
C THR A 80 1.75 72.31 42.22
N ASP A 81 1.51 71.98 43.49
CA ASP A 81 1.65 72.92 44.60
C ASP A 81 3.06 72.90 45.21
N CYS A 82 3.88 71.90 44.85
CA CYS A 82 5.23 71.66 45.37
C CYS A 82 5.29 71.71 46.91
N SER A 83 4.31 71.11 47.58
CA SER A 83 4.22 71.09 49.04
C SER A 83 3.68 69.77 49.57
N THR A 84 4.16 69.35 50.75
CA THR A 84 3.70 68.12 51.42
C THR A 84 2.28 68.31 51.97
N LYS A 85 1.41 67.34 51.70
CA LYS A 85 0.07 67.24 52.30
C LYS A 85 0.00 66.00 53.19
N GLU A 86 -0.89 66.00 54.18
CA GLU A 86 -1.11 64.82 55.03
C GLU A 86 -1.81 63.72 54.23
N TYR A 87 -1.34 62.48 54.35
CA TYR A 87 -1.90 61.32 53.66
C TYR A 87 -1.96 60.09 54.57
N ALA A 88 -3.05 59.34 54.47
CA ALA A 88 -3.26 58.15 55.29
C ALA A 88 -2.47 56.92 54.77
N ASN A 89 -2.31 56.80 53.44
CA ASN A 89 -1.69 55.65 52.81
C ASN A 89 -0.15 55.77 52.79
N LYS A 90 0.52 55.11 53.74
CA LYS A 90 1.99 55.14 53.87
C LYS A 90 2.76 54.62 52.64
N ARG A 91 2.10 53.85 51.76
CA ARG A 91 2.72 53.36 50.50
C ARG A 91 2.97 54.47 49.48
N LEU A 92 2.43 55.66 49.71
CA LEU A 92 2.68 56.83 48.87
C LEU A 92 4.02 57.52 49.17
N ALA A 93 4.74 57.13 50.22
CA ALA A 93 5.95 57.83 50.67
C ALA A 93 6.97 58.05 49.55
N ASP A 94 7.35 56.99 48.83
CA ASP A 94 8.29 57.07 47.69
C ASP A 94 7.79 58.01 46.59
N ALA A 95 6.48 57.99 46.30
CA ALA A 95 5.89 58.82 45.25
C ALA A 95 5.80 60.29 45.65
N VAL A 96 5.50 60.57 46.92
CA VAL A 96 5.51 61.93 47.47
C VAL A 96 6.93 62.48 47.48
N GLU A 97 7.91 61.70 47.93
CA GLU A 97 9.32 62.08 47.91
C GLU A 97 9.79 62.39 46.47
N PHE A 98 9.44 61.51 45.53
CA PHE A 98 9.76 61.67 44.11
C PHE A 98 9.18 62.97 43.53
N GLU A 99 7.87 63.21 43.68
CA GLU A 99 7.22 64.39 43.10
C GLU A 99 7.76 65.70 43.71
N LEU A 100 8.05 65.73 45.02
CA LEU A 100 8.70 66.88 45.66
C LEU A 100 10.12 67.10 45.14
N ALA A 101 10.92 66.04 45.03
CA ALA A 101 12.27 66.14 44.50
C ALA A 101 12.29 66.72 43.07
N LEU A 102 11.35 66.32 42.21
CA LEU A 102 11.24 66.86 40.86
C LEU A 102 10.80 68.33 40.84
N CYS A 103 9.78 68.69 41.62
CA CYS A 103 9.28 70.07 41.64
C CYS A 103 10.29 71.06 42.25
N GLU A 104 11.12 70.61 43.19
CA GLU A 104 12.24 71.40 43.74
C GLU A 104 13.48 71.43 42.82
N GLY A 105 13.46 70.70 41.69
CA GLY A 105 14.58 70.63 40.75
C GLY A 105 15.78 69.81 41.25
N ARG A 106 15.59 68.94 42.25
CA ARG A 106 16.63 68.04 42.74
C ARG A 106 16.91 66.94 41.71
N THR A 107 18.19 66.59 41.54
CA THR A 107 18.61 65.49 40.68
C THR A 107 18.57 64.17 41.45
N LEU A 108 17.88 63.16 40.92
CA LEU A 108 17.84 61.82 41.49
C LEU A 108 18.93 60.96 40.85
N HIS A 109 19.79 60.39 41.68
CA HIS A 109 20.83 59.46 41.26
C HIS A 109 20.29 58.04 41.11
N SER A 110 21.05 57.16 40.44
CA SER A 110 20.68 55.76 40.19
C SER A 110 20.43 54.96 41.46
N ASP A 111 21.11 55.29 42.56
CA ASP A 111 20.88 54.68 43.87
C ASP A 111 19.43 54.82 44.35
N TRP A 112 18.80 55.98 44.10
CA TRP A 112 17.42 56.22 44.50
C TRP A 112 16.46 55.20 43.85
N PHE A 113 16.62 54.92 42.57
CA PHE A 113 15.78 53.95 41.85
C PHE A 113 16.03 52.50 42.28
N SER A 114 17.20 52.23 42.89
CA SER A 114 17.54 50.90 43.40
C SER A 114 16.98 50.61 44.80
N THR A 115 16.77 51.65 45.62
CA THR A 115 16.32 51.53 47.01
C THR A 115 14.82 51.70 47.20
N HIS A 116 14.12 52.26 46.22
CA HIS A 116 12.69 52.54 46.26
C HIS A 116 11.88 51.60 45.38
N THR A 117 10.56 51.68 45.51
CA THR A 117 9.64 51.00 44.60
C THR A 117 9.89 51.42 43.13
N VAL A 118 9.71 50.49 42.20
CA VAL A 118 10.02 50.72 40.78
C VAL A 118 8.89 51.42 40.01
N LEU A 119 7.63 51.19 40.42
CA LEU A 119 6.43 51.71 39.76
C LEU A 119 5.83 52.88 40.51
N HIS A 120 5.47 53.92 39.77
CA HIS A 120 4.74 55.06 40.30
C HIS A 120 3.25 54.70 40.47
N PRO A 121 2.57 55.13 41.55
CA PRO A 121 1.15 54.81 41.82
C PRO A 121 0.19 55.13 40.66
N ALA A 122 0.41 56.26 40.00
CA ALA A 122 -0.33 56.69 38.81
C ALA A 122 0.11 56.01 37.48
N GLY A 123 0.87 54.92 37.55
CA GLY A 123 1.41 54.18 36.40
C GLY A 123 2.74 54.74 35.88
N GLN A 124 3.37 53.91 35.04
CA GLN A 124 4.76 53.97 34.57
C GLN A 124 5.79 53.76 35.70
N SER A 125 7.03 53.52 35.34
CA SER A 125 8.11 53.52 36.33
C SER A 125 8.46 54.94 36.77
N PHE A 126 9.06 55.08 37.96
CA PHE A 126 9.63 56.36 38.37
C PHE A 126 10.71 56.85 37.39
N ALA A 127 11.50 55.91 36.84
CA ALA A 127 12.52 56.24 35.86
C ALA A 127 11.93 56.80 34.56
N ASP A 128 10.81 56.25 34.07
CA ASP A 128 10.11 56.77 32.88
C ASP A 128 9.70 58.23 33.07
N ARG A 129 9.05 58.51 34.22
CA ARG A 129 8.60 59.85 34.58
C ARG A 129 9.76 60.81 34.77
N TYR A 130 10.86 60.36 35.37
CA TYR A 130 12.07 61.16 35.57
C TYR A 130 12.70 61.59 34.25
N LEU A 131 12.86 60.64 33.32
CA LEU A 131 13.41 60.94 31.99
C LEU A 131 12.50 61.84 31.17
N GLN A 132 11.18 61.69 31.31
CA GLN A 132 10.21 62.59 30.68
C GLN A 132 10.31 64.02 31.23
N HIS A 133 10.41 64.18 32.57
CA HIS A 133 10.57 65.47 33.21
C HIS A 133 11.86 66.18 32.78
N ILE A 134 12.99 65.47 32.82
CA ILE A 134 14.28 65.98 32.32
C ILE A 134 14.21 66.32 30.83
N GLY A 135 13.54 65.50 30.03
CA GLY A 135 13.34 65.71 28.60
C GLY A 135 12.63 67.03 28.29
N ASN A 136 11.57 67.35 29.05
CA ASN A 136 10.81 68.58 28.89
C ASN A 136 11.60 69.82 29.30
N ASN A 137 12.42 69.73 30.36
CA ASN A 137 13.26 70.85 30.82
C ASN A 137 14.48 71.13 29.93
N LYS A 138 14.84 70.23 29.00
CA LYS A 138 15.91 70.46 28.00
C LYS A 138 15.55 71.50 26.94
N ALA A 139 14.27 71.86 26.79
CA ALA A 139 13.86 72.93 25.89
C ALA A 139 14.27 74.33 26.38
N THR A 140 14.67 74.48 27.66
CA THR A 140 14.91 75.78 28.29
C THR A 140 16.34 76.04 28.76
N ASN A 141 17.27 75.07 28.78
CA ASN A 141 18.66 75.31 29.23
C ASN A 141 19.75 74.49 28.50
N GLN A 142 20.87 75.14 28.21
CA GLN A 142 22.02 74.68 27.39
C GLN A 142 22.91 73.58 28.03
N HIS A 143 22.53 72.98 29.16
CA HIS A 143 23.29 71.87 29.76
C HIS A 143 22.43 70.60 29.75
N LYS A 144 22.87 69.59 28.99
CA LYS A 144 22.23 68.27 28.94
C LYS A 144 22.59 67.56 30.25
N PRO A 145 21.65 67.35 31.20
CA PRO A 145 21.96 66.57 32.40
C PRO A 145 22.45 65.20 31.97
N ILE A 146 23.60 64.80 32.53
CA ILE A 146 24.22 63.50 32.31
C ILE A 146 23.33 62.48 33.01
N VAL A 147 22.38 61.94 32.27
CA VAL A 147 21.55 60.83 32.75
C VAL A 147 22.45 59.60 32.85
N ASP A 148 22.61 59.09 34.07
CA ASP A 148 23.32 57.84 34.31
C ASP A 148 22.68 56.72 33.48
N LYS A 149 23.49 56.00 32.70
CA LYS A 149 23.01 54.92 31.82
C LYS A 149 22.33 53.80 32.62
N THR A 150 22.65 53.67 33.90
CA THR A 150 22.06 52.66 34.80
C THR A 150 20.57 52.90 35.07
N ILE A 151 20.07 54.14 34.98
CA ILE A 151 18.64 54.48 35.14
C ILE A 151 17.78 53.74 34.11
N ARG A 152 18.35 53.40 32.94
CA ARG A 152 17.67 52.64 31.88
C ARG A 152 17.21 51.26 32.34
N ASN A 153 17.83 50.68 33.37
CA ASN A 153 17.44 49.38 33.91
C ASN A 153 16.14 49.42 34.72
N TYR A 154 15.68 50.61 35.09
CA TYR A 154 14.46 50.82 35.86
C TYR A 154 13.30 51.33 35.01
N LEU A 155 13.50 51.45 33.69
CA LEU A 155 12.44 51.87 32.78
C LEU A 155 11.43 50.74 32.57
N SER A 156 10.19 51.08 32.26
CA SER A 156 9.22 50.07 31.82
C SER A 156 9.58 49.57 30.42
N ILE A 157 9.18 48.34 30.10
CA ILE A 157 9.44 47.73 28.80
C ILE A 157 8.80 48.50 27.64
N VAL A 158 7.80 49.32 27.93
CA VAL A 158 7.13 50.16 26.92
C VAL A 158 8.05 51.30 26.47
N ASN A 159 8.98 51.73 27.32
CA ASN A 159 9.88 52.82 26.98
C ASN A 159 10.90 52.35 25.91
N PRO A 160 11.04 53.06 24.78
CA PRO A 160 12.01 52.73 23.73
C PRO A 160 13.47 52.73 24.20
N GLN A 161 13.79 53.41 25.30
CA GLN A 161 15.13 53.46 25.87
C GLN A 161 15.46 52.26 26.77
N HIS A 162 14.48 51.39 27.06
CA HIS A 162 14.69 50.19 27.84
C HIS A 162 15.58 49.18 27.06
N PRO A 163 16.61 48.58 27.66
CA PRO A 163 17.56 47.72 26.94
C PRO A 163 16.94 46.51 26.24
N LEU A 164 15.85 45.96 26.78
CA LEU A 164 15.12 44.83 26.17
C LEU A 164 13.97 45.27 25.24
N HIS A 165 13.75 46.56 25.03
CA HIS A 165 12.59 47.05 24.27
C HIS A 165 12.56 46.46 22.86
N GLU A 166 13.62 46.63 22.08
CA GLU A 166 13.62 46.18 20.69
C GLU A 166 13.44 44.66 20.56
N THR A 167 14.06 43.88 21.45
CA THR A 167 13.97 42.42 21.41
C THR A 167 12.56 41.94 21.77
N LEU A 168 11.89 42.59 22.73
CA LEU A 168 10.57 42.21 23.21
C LEU A 168 9.41 42.93 22.51
N GLN A 169 9.68 43.96 21.70
CA GLN A 169 8.67 44.66 20.91
C GLN A 169 8.03 43.74 19.87
N ALA A 170 8.76 42.72 19.42
CA ALA A 170 8.24 41.70 18.49
C ALA A 170 7.12 40.84 19.10
N LEU A 171 6.97 40.83 20.43
CA LEU A 171 5.87 40.15 21.12
C LEU A 171 4.74 41.12 21.45
N SER A 172 3.51 40.66 21.27
CA SER A 172 2.35 41.36 21.80
C SER A 172 2.40 41.40 23.35
N PRO A 173 1.72 42.37 23.99
CA PRO A 173 1.62 42.43 25.45
C PRO A 173 1.19 41.09 26.09
N GLN A 174 0.16 40.46 25.50
CA GLN A 174 -0.36 39.16 25.92
C GLN A 174 0.68 38.05 25.80
N GLY A 175 1.46 38.05 24.71
CA GLY A 175 2.52 37.07 24.49
C GLY A 175 3.67 37.22 25.48
N ARG A 176 4.12 38.46 25.74
CA ARG A 176 5.15 38.71 26.76
C ARG A 176 4.68 38.23 28.13
N GLU A 177 3.48 38.62 28.54
CA GLU A 177 2.93 38.24 29.84
C GLU A 177 2.73 36.73 29.96
N ALA A 178 2.27 36.05 28.91
CA ALA A 178 2.20 34.59 28.91
C ALA A 178 3.58 33.94 29.16
N LEU A 179 4.63 34.41 28.47
CA LEU A 179 5.97 33.87 28.67
C LEU A 179 6.53 34.21 30.06
N LEU A 180 6.31 35.42 30.57
CA LEU A 180 6.70 35.84 31.94
C LEU A 180 5.98 34.99 33.00
N ASN A 181 4.71 34.66 32.79
CA ASN A 181 3.92 33.80 33.67
C ASN A 181 4.29 32.31 33.57
N GLY A 182 5.32 31.96 32.78
CA GLY A 182 5.87 30.61 32.73
C GLY A 182 5.28 29.69 31.67
N TYR A 183 4.43 30.20 30.75
CA TYR A 183 4.04 29.40 29.58
C TYR A 183 5.27 29.13 28.72
N ARG A 184 5.41 27.88 28.27
CA ARG A 184 6.61 27.43 27.54
C ARG A 184 6.62 27.81 26.07
N ALA A 185 5.46 28.15 25.50
CA ALA A 185 5.34 28.45 24.09
C ALA A 185 4.27 29.52 23.83
N TRP A 186 4.55 30.38 22.86
CA TRP A 186 3.64 31.39 22.34
C TRP A 186 3.87 31.57 20.84
N LEU A 187 2.82 31.66 20.05
CA LEU A 187 2.92 31.88 18.61
C LEU A 187 2.50 33.31 18.27
N GLU A 188 3.44 34.15 17.82
CA GLU A 188 3.18 35.54 17.45
C GLU A 188 3.34 35.72 15.94
N GLY A 189 2.24 35.94 15.23
CA GLY A 189 2.21 35.88 13.77
C GLY A 189 2.68 34.51 13.28
N ASP A 190 3.88 34.47 12.68
CA ASP A 190 4.53 33.25 12.19
C ASP A 190 5.80 32.87 12.98
N THR A 191 6.10 33.63 14.03
CA THR A 191 7.25 33.38 14.90
C THR A 191 6.83 32.62 16.14
N LEU A 192 7.46 31.47 16.38
CA LEU A 192 7.24 30.68 17.56
C LEU A 192 8.24 31.08 18.65
N TRP A 193 7.73 31.57 19.77
CA TRP A 193 8.51 31.88 20.96
C TRP A 193 8.46 30.72 21.93
N LEU A 194 9.63 30.30 22.41
CA LEU A 194 9.79 29.23 23.38
C LEU A 194 10.46 29.76 24.65
N ASN A 195 9.92 29.40 25.81
CA ASN A 195 10.46 29.73 27.11
C ASN A 195 10.92 28.45 27.82
N GLY A 196 12.09 28.52 28.47
CA GLY A 196 12.67 27.47 29.28
C GLY A 196 13.69 28.03 30.26
N GLU A 197 14.36 27.18 31.02
CA GLU A 197 15.22 27.59 32.16
C GLU A 197 16.39 28.50 31.75
N GLN A 198 16.86 28.39 30.51
CA GLN A 198 17.96 29.21 29.99
C GLN A 198 17.51 30.59 29.49
N GLY A 199 16.20 30.83 29.38
CA GLY A 199 15.60 32.05 28.85
C GLY A 199 14.68 31.77 27.66
N TRP A 200 14.55 32.74 26.77
CA TRP A 200 13.60 32.70 25.66
C TRP A 200 14.30 32.52 24.32
N LYS A 201 13.67 31.73 23.45
CA LYS A 201 14.12 31.47 22.08
C LYS A 201 13.07 31.95 21.10
N GLN A 202 13.54 32.58 20.03
CA GLN A 202 12.72 32.99 18.90
C GLN A 202 12.97 32.02 17.75
N VAL A 203 11.92 31.37 17.26
CA VAL A 203 12.00 30.37 16.20
C VAL A 203 11.22 30.85 14.98
N THR A 204 11.91 30.94 13.85
CA THR A 204 11.33 31.41 12.59
C THR A 204 10.37 30.38 11.98
N TYR A 205 9.41 30.87 11.17
CA TYR A 205 8.41 30.05 10.51
C TYR A 205 8.97 28.81 9.81
N HIS A 206 9.96 29.01 8.93
CA HIS A 206 10.53 27.93 8.13
C HIS A 206 11.15 26.83 9.00
N HIS A 207 11.75 27.21 10.13
CA HIS A 207 12.42 26.27 11.01
C HIS A 207 11.41 25.44 11.81
N TRP A 208 10.47 26.09 12.50
CA TRP A 208 9.50 25.35 13.29
C TRP A 208 8.52 24.58 12.40
N GLN A 209 8.12 25.11 11.24
CA GLN A 209 7.23 24.42 10.31
C GLN A 209 7.87 23.13 9.78
N SER A 210 9.17 23.12 9.48
CA SER A 210 9.90 21.91 9.06
C SER A 210 9.85 20.81 10.13
N ILE A 211 9.97 21.19 11.41
CA ILE A 211 9.88 20.25 12.54
C ILE A 211 8.43 19.80 12.74
N ALA A 212 7.45 20.70 12.61
CA ALA A 212 6.02 20.38 12.69
C ALA A 212 5.62 19.34 11.62
N ASP A 213 6.13 19.49 10.39
CA ASP A 213 5.86 18.57 9.29
C ASP A 213 6.48 17.19 9.52
N LYS A 214 7.71 17.13 10.07
CA LYS A 214 8.36 15.86 10.46
C LYS A 214 7.58 15.11 11.53
N VAL A 215 7.04 15.82 12.51
CA VAL A 215 6.27 15.25 13.63
C VAL A 215 4.77 15.13 13.32
N LYS A 216 4.34 15.63 12.14
CA LYS A 216 2.96 15.61 11.63
C LYS A 216 1.97 16.31 12.56
N ILE A 217 2.30 17.52 13.00
CA ILE A 217 1.40 18.38 13.77
C ILE A 217 1.17 19.72 13.07
N THR A 218 0.08 20.40 13.39
CA THR A 218 -0.17 21.80 13.02
C THR A 218 -0.43 22.62 14.28
N LEU A 219 -0.03 23.90 14.29
CA LEU A 219 -0.17 24.82 15.43
C LEU A 219 -1.34 25.81 15.29
N LYS A 220 -2.00 25.81 14.12
CA LYS A 220 -3.16 26.63 13.77
C LYS A 220 -4.24 25.70 13.18
N GLY A 221 -5.51 25.98 13.46
CA GLY A 221 -6.66 25.25 12.91
C GLY A 221 -7.97 25.56 13.64
N ASP A 222 -9.11 25.32 12.97
CA ASP A 222 -10.45 25.64 13.48
C ASP A 222 -10.95 24.63 14.53
N SER A 223 -10.62 23.35 14.37
CA SER A 223 -10.82 22.33 15.40
C SER A 223 -9.54 22.20 16.22
N CYS A 224 -9.63 21.99 17.55
CA CYS A 224 -8.44 21.97 18.40
C CYS A 224 -8.38 20.71 19.26
N THR A 225 -7.40 19.86 18.99
CA THR A 225 -7.19 18.62 19.76
C THR A 225 -6.56 18.94 21.10
N ILE A 226 -5.48 19.73 21.11
CA ILE A 226 -4.83 20.22 22.32
C ILE A 226 -4.64 21.72 22.19
N ARG A 227 -5.21 22.47 23.13
CA ARG A 227 -4.95 23.91 23.26
C ARG A 227 -3.86 24.13 24.30
N TYR A 228 -2.78 24.78 23.92
CA TYR A 228 -1.70 25.16 24.82
C TYR A 228 -1.37 26.63 24.61
N SER A 229 -1.56 27.45 25.64
CA SER A 229 -1.41 28.91 25.51
C SER A 229 -2.32 29.43 24.38
N ASN A 230 -1.77 30.14 23.40
CA ASN A 230 -2.47 30.57 22.18
C ASN A 230 -2.32 29.59 20.99
N LEU A 231 -1.65 28.46 21.18
CA LEU A 231 -1.44 27.47 20.14
C LEU A 231 -2.59 26.47 20.09
N CYS A 232 -2.92 26.07 18.88
CA CYS A 232 -3.87 24.99 18.64
C CYS A 232 -3.17 23.81 17.95
N ILE A 233 -2.88 22.78 18.73
CA ILE A 233 -2.09 21.64 18.28
C ILE A 233 -3.04 20.56 17.78
N ASN A 234 -2.91 20.23 16.49
CA ASN A 234 -3.62 19.12 15.86
C ASN A 234 -2.67 18.14 15.21
N GLU A 235 -3.14 16.91 15.06
CA GLU A 235 -2.47 15.95 14.21
C GLU A 235 -2.75 16.25 12.74
N ARG A 236 -1.68 16.36 11.95
CA ARG A 236 -1.78 16.41 10.50
C ARG A 236 -2.01 14.99 9.99
N SER A 237 -3.27 14.56 10.06
CA SER A 237 -3.69 13.26 9.54
C SER A 237 -3.71 13.34 8.01
N TYR A 238 -2.65 12.85 7.37
CA TYR A 238 -2.75 12.42 5.97
C TYR A 238 -3.78 11.30 5.99
N SER A 239 -4.91 11.48 5.32
CA SER A 239 -6.11 10.64 5.47
C SER A 239 -5.79 9.16 5.28
N GLN A 240 -5.42 8.46 6.36
CA GLN A 240 -5.30 7.00 6.35
C GLN A 240 -6.61 6.37 5.91
N SER A 241 -7.73 7.05 6.18
CA SER A 241 -9.06 6.73 5.65
C SER A 241 -9.06 6.58 4.12
N SER A 242 -8.37 7.42 3.35
CA SER A 242 -8.40 7.32 1.89
C SER A 242 -7.68 6.08 1.36
N LEU A 243 -6.50 5.75 1.92
CA LEU A 243 -5.74 4.55 1.57
C LEU A 243 -6.45 3.27 2.04
N VAL A 244 -7.07 3.30 3.22
CA VAL A 244 -7.87 2.16 3.73
C VAL A 244 -9.11 1.94 2.86
N ILE A 245 -9.81 3.00 2.44
CA ILE A 245 -10.96 2.89 1.53
C ILE A 245 -10.51 2.35 0.17
N LEU A 246 -9.42 2.86 -0.41
CA LEU A 246 -8.92 2.40 -1.71
C LEU A 246 -8.49 0.92 -1.68
N SER A 247 -7.78 0.50 -0.62
CA SER A 247 -7.39 -0.89 -0.42
C SER A 247 -8.60 -1.81 -0.22
N SER A 248 -9.62 -1.35 0.50
CA SER A 248 -10.87 -2.09 0.73
C SER A 248 -11.64 -2.30 -0.59
N VAL A 249 -11.76 -1.25 -1.42
CA VAL A 249 -12.40 -1.33 -2.74
C VAL A 249 -11.66 -2.31 -3.66
N LEU A 250 -10.32 -2.28 -3.66
CA LEU A 250 -9.51 -3.21 -4.46
C LEU A 250 -9.75 -4.67 -4.05
N ILE A 251 -9.80 -4.95 -2.75
CA ILE A 251 -10.05 -6.30 -2.23
C ILE A 251 -11.44 -6.79 -2.64
N ILE A 252 -12.48 -5.95 -2.49
CA ILE A 252 -13.85 -6.28 -2.91
C ILE A 252 -13.90 -6.60 -4.41
N PHE A 253 -13.21 -5.80 -5.23
CA PHE A 253 -13.15 -6.01 -6.68
C PHE A 253 -12.50 -7.35 -7.05
N ILE A 254 -11.38 -7.70 -6.40
CA ILE A 254 -10.70 -8.99 -6.62
C ILE A 254 -11.62 -10.16 -6.22
N VAL A 255 -12.31 -10.06 -5.08
CA VAL A 255 -13.25 -11.10 -4.62
C VAL A 255 -14.40 -11.29 -5.63
N LEU A 256 -14.98 -10.21 -6.14
CA LEU A 256 -16.04 -10.28 -7.15
C LEU A 256 -15.57 -10.96 -8.45
N ILE A 257 -14.35 -10.68 -8.90
CA ILE A 257 -13.75 -11.35 -10.07
C ILE A 257 -13.60 -12.85 -9.83
N VAL A 258 -13.11 -13.25 -8.67
CA VAL A 258 -12.90 -14.67 -8.32
C VAL A 258 -14.24 -15.42 -8.26
N ILE A 259 -15.26 -14.82 -7.64
CA ILE A 259 -16.61 -15.38 -7.57
C ILE A 259 -17.18 -15.54 -8.98
N ARG A 260 -17.13 -14.49 -9.81
CA ARG A 260 -17.66 -14.52 -11.18
C ARG A 260 -16.95 -15.57 -12.04
N SER A 261 -15.62 -15.64 -11.97
CA SER A 261 -14.81 -16.63 -12.69
C SER A 261 -15.18 -18.05 -12.28
N SER A 262 -15.33 -18.29 -10.98
CA SER A 262 -15.71 -19.59 -10.44
C SER A 262 -17.13 -19.98 -10.87
N TYR A 263 -18.07 -19.04 -10.85
CA TYR A 263 -19.45 -19.24 -11.30
C TYR A 263 -19.51 -19.60 -12.80
N LEU A 264 -18.81 -18.84 -13.65
CA LEU A 264 -18.75 -19.10 -15.09
C LEU A 264 -18.13 -20.47 -15.40
N LYS A 265 -17.01 -20.81 -14.73
CA LYS A 265 -16.39 -22.14 -14.86
C LYS A 265 -17.35 -23.25 -14.44
N HIS A 266 -18.11 -23.05 -13.36
CA HIS A 266 -19.06 -24.04 -12.88
C HIS A 266 -20.22 -24.23 -13.87
N ARG A 267 -20.75 -23.14 -14.42
CA ARG A 267 -21.81 -23.16 -15.43
C ARG A 267 -21.37 -23.88 -16.70
N GLN A 268 -20.19 -23.56 -17.25
CA GLN A 268 -19.64 -24.26 -18.42
C GLN A 268 -19.45 -25.76 -18.17
N ARG A 269 -19.01 -26.16 -16.97
CA ARG A 269 -18.90 -27.58 -16.61
C ARG A 269 -20.26 -28.28 -16.49
N LYS A 270 -21.32 -27.57 -16.09
CA LYS A 270 -22.69 -28.11 -16.07
C LYS A 270 -23.24 -28.26 -17.48
N GLU A 271 -23.15 -27.23 -18.31
CA GLU A 271 -23.64 -27.24 -19.70
C GLU A 271 -22.94 -28.32 -20.52
N LYS A 272 -21.61 -28.45 -20.43
CA LYS A 272 -20.87 -29.52 -21.11
C LYS A 272 -21.29 -30.92 -20.66
N ARG A 273 -21.49 -31.12 -19.36
CA ARG A 273 -21.95 -32.41 -18.81
C ARG A 273 -23.37 -32.74 -19.26
N PHE A 274 -24.26 -31.76 -19.23
CA PHE A 274 -25.65 -31.93 -19.66
C PHE A 274 -25.73 -32.28 -21.16
N ILE A 275 -25.05 -31.54 -22.03
CA ILE A 275 -25.04 -31.79 -23.47
C ILE A 275 -24.47 -33.18 -23.78
N LEU A 276 -23.35 -33.55 -23.16
CA LEU A 276 -22.74 -34.85 -23.41
C LEU A 276 -23.59 -36.00 -22.84
N GLN A 277 -24.21 -35.85 -21.67
CA GLN A 277 -25.08 -36.86 -21.07
C GLN A 277 -26.37 -37.07 -21.87
N LEU A 278 -26.98 -35.98 -22.35
CA LEU A 278 -28.12 -36.04 -23.27
C LEU A 278 -27.72 -36.73 -24.58
N LEU A 279 -26.58 -36.36 -25.17
CA LEU A 279 -26.09 -36.97 -26.40
C LEU A 279 -25.86 -38.48 -26.22
N THR A 280 -25.25 -38.92 -25.11
CA THR A 280 -25.03 -40.35 -24.85
C THR A 280 -26.31 -41.14 -24.57
N HIS A 281 -27.34 -40.49 -24.03
CA HIS A 281 -28.62 -41.16 -23.76
C HIS A 281 -29.46 -41.29 -25.03
N GLU A 282 -29.52 -40.24 -25.85
CA GLU A 282 -30.26 -40.22 -27.12
C GLU A 282 -29.56 -41.03 -28.23
N LEU A 283 -28.24 -41.22 -28.16
CA LEU A 283 -27.50 -42.06 -29.10
C LEU A 283 -27.54 -43.55 -28.74
N ARG A 284 -27.74 -43.92 -27.46
CA ARG A 284 -27.76 -45.33 -27.04
C ARG A 284 -28.83 -46.13 -27.78
N THR A 285 -30.03 -45.56 -27.87
CA THR A 285 -31.23 -46.19 -28.47
C THR A 285 -31.09 -46.47 -29.97
N PRO A 286 -30.70 -45.51 -30.84
CA PRO A 286 -30.48 -45.77 -32.26
C PRO A 286 -29.28 -46.69 -32.50
N ILE A 287 -28.24 -46.65 -31.66
CA ILE A 287 -27.10 -47.57 -31.77
C ILE A 287 -27.54 -49.01 -31.50
N THR A 288 -28.30 -49.27 -30.43
CA THR A 288 -28.83 -50.62 -30.17
C THR A 288 -29.73 -51.12 -31.28
N SER A 289 -30.57 -50.25 -31.85
CA SER A 289 -31.44 -50.60 -32.98
C SER A 289 -30.63 -50.95 -34.24
N LEU A 290 -29.60 -50.15 -34.55
CA LEU A 290 -28.66 -50.42 -35.64
C LEU A 290 -27.90 -51.73 -35.40
N GLY A 291 -27.48 -52.00 -34.16
CA GLY A 291 -26.82 -53.25 -33.77
C GLY A 291 -27.68 -54.49 -34.03
N LEU A 292 -28.97 -54.44 -33.71
CA LEU A 292 -29.91 -55.53 -34.01
C LEU A 292 -30.05 -55.77 -35.53
N THR A 293 -30.09 -54.69 -36.31
CA THR A 293 -30.20 -54.76 -37.77
C THR A 293 -28.92 -55.34 -38.39
N VAL A 294 -27.76 -54.92 -37.88
CA VAL A 294 -26.45 -55.44 -38.27
C VAL A 294 -26.31 -56.92 -37.93
N GLU A 295 -26.80 -57.37 -36.77
CA GLU A 295 -26.77 -58.78 -36.37
C GLU A 295 -27.67 -59.66 -37.25
N MET A 296 -28.81 -59.14 -37.70
CA MET A 296 -29.65 -59.83 -38.70
C MET A 296 -28.90 -60.03 -40.02
N PHE A 297 -28.26 -58.98 -40.55
CA PHE A 297 -27.47 -59.08 -41.78
C PHE A 297 -26.22 -59.95 -41.62
N ARG A 298 -25.66 -60.04 -40.41
CA ARG A 298 -24.56 -60.94 -40.09
C ARG A 298 -24.99 -62.41 -40.16
N ASN A 299 -26.18 -62.75 -39.67
CA ASN A 299 -26.70 -64.12 -39.72
C ASN A 299 -27.02 -64.57 -41.16
N ASP A 300 -27.41 -63.64 -42.02
CA ASP A 300 -27.69 -63.92 -43.44
C ASP A 300 -26.48 -63.70 -44.37
N PHE A 301 -25.29 -63.43 -43.81
CA PHE A 301 -24.11 -62.99 -44.55
C PHE A 301 -23.65 -63.97 -45.65
N ASP A 302 -23.72 -65.27 -45.37
CA ASP A 302 -23.29 -66.33 -46.28
C ASP A 302 -24.25 -66.50 -47.49
N ASN A 303 -25.47 -65.96 -47.40
CA ASN A 303 -26.48 -66.00 -48.46
C ASN A 303 -26.49 -64.73 -49.34
N LEU A 304 -25.60 -63.77 -49.07
CA LEU A 304 -25.51 -62.50 -49.82
C LEU A 304 -24.55 -62.61 -51.01
N THR A 305 -24.80 -61.81 -52.05
CA THR A 305 -23.89 -61.67 -53.20
C THR A 305 -22.56 -61.02 -52.79
N GLU A 306 -21.44 -61.37 -53.45
CA GLU A 306 -20.10 -60.83 -53.13
C GLU A 306 -20.04 -59.30 -53.04
N SER A 307 -20.79 -58.59 -53.90
CA SER A 307 -20.87 -57.12 -53.86
C SER A 307 -21.61 -56.58 -52.63
N SER A 308 -22.60 -57.31 -52.13
CA SER A 308 -23.40 -56.96 -50.94
C SER A 308 -22.67 -57.30 -49.64
N GLN A 309 -21.88 -58.38 -49.63
CA GLN A 309 -21.04 -58.78 -48.51
C GLN A 309 -20.04 -57.68 -48.10
N GLY A 310 -19.40 -57.03 -49.08
CA GLY A 310 -18.50 -55.90 -48.81
C GLY A 310 -19.19 -54.67 -48.19
N ALA A 311 -20.46 -54.42 -48.55
CA ALA A 311 -21.26 -53.35 -47.97
C ALA A 311 -21.70 -53.66 -46.53
N VAL A 312 -22.11 -54.90 -46.27
CA VAL A 312 -22.47 -55.37 -44.91
C VAL A 312 -21.26 -55.37 -43.98
N TRP A 313 -20.08 -55.80 -44.46
CA TRP A 313 -18.84 -55.70 -43.68
C TRP A 313 -18.50 -54.27 -43.27
N ARG A 314 -18.66 -53.32 -44.20
CA ARG A 314 -18.45 -51.90 -43.91
C ARG A 314 -19.46 -51.38 -42.88
N LEU A 315 -20.73 -51.78 -42.96
CA LEU A 315 -21.75 -51.45 -41.96
C LEU A 315 -21.44 -52.02 -40.57
N ILE A 316 -21.00 -53.29 -40.49
CA ILE A 316 -20.58 -53.92 -39.23
C ILE A 316 -19.41 -53.15 -38.61
N SER A 317 -18.39 -52.84 -39.41
CA SER A 317 -17.22 -52.06 -38.99
C SER A 317 -17.59 -50.66 -38.52
N ASP A 318 -18.46 -49.95 -39.26
CA ASP A 318 -18.90 -48.62 -38.90
C ASP A 318 -19.76 -48.62 -37.63
N TYR A 319 -20.61 -49.62 -37.44
CA TYR A 319 -21.36 -49.82 -36.19
C TYR A 319 -20.43 -50.06 -35.00
N GLN A 320 -19.46 -50.97 -35.12
CA GLN A 320 -18.49 -51.25 -34.07
C GLN A 320 -17.69 -50.00 -33.68
N ARG A 321 -17.25 -49.24 -34.69
CA ARG A 321 -16.54 -47.97 -34.49
C ARG A 321 -17.42 -46.94 -33.78
N LEU A 322 -18.69 -46.83 -34.16
CA LEU A 322 -19.63 -45.87 -33.60
C LEU A 322 -19.99 -46.24 -32.15
N SER A 323 -20.22 -47.53 -31.86
CA SER A 323 -20.41 -48.05 -30.51
C SER A 323 -19.21 -47.74 -29.61
N GLN A 324 -18.00 -48.01 -30.10
CA GLN A 324 -16.75 -47.75 -29.39
C GLN A 324 -16.49 -46.26 -29.14
N LEU A 325 -16.80 -45.38 -30.11
CA LEU A 325 -16.74 -43.93 -29.91
C LEU A 325 -17.72 -43.45 -28.84
N THR A 326 -18.90 -44.05 -28.78
CA THR A 326 -19.94 -43.69 -27.81
C THR A 326 -19.57 -44.15 -26.40
N GLU A 327 -18.99 -45.35 -26.26
CA GLU A 327 -18.50 -45.87 -24.99
C GLU A 327 -17.24 -45.14 -24.50
N ASN A 328 -16.32 -44.82 -25.41
CA ASN A 328 -15.18 -43.98 -25.10
C ASN A 328 -15.62 -42.57 -24.65
N SER A 329 -16.68 -42.01 -25.24
CA SER A 329 -17.29 -40.75 -24.79
C SER A 329 -17.85 -40.85 -23.36
N ASN A 330 -18.40 -42.01 -22.95
CA ASN A 330 -18.79 -42.26 -21.56
C ASN A 330 -17.59 -42.22 -20.59
N VAL A 331 -16.42 -42.72 -21.01
CA VAL A 331 -15.17 -42.60 -20.22
C VAL A 331 -14.68 -41.14 -20.12
N TYR A 332 -14.97 -40.30 -21.10
CA TYR A 332 -14.75 -38.84 -21.01
C TYR A 332 -15.75 -38.13 -20.08
N LEU A 333 -16.96 -38.69 -19.92
CA LEU A 333 -18.03 -38.18 -19.05
C LEU A 333 -17.88 -38.61 -17.58
N GLY A 334 -17.33 -39.80 -17.36
CA GLY A 334 -17.03 -40.35 -16.05
C GLY A 334 -15.91 -39.57 -15.36
N GLY A 335 -16.27 -38.55 -14.59
CA GLY A 335 -15.35 -37.82 -13.71
C GLY A 335 -14.79 -38.65 -12.54
N ASN A 336 -14.78 -39.98 -12.63
CA ASN A 336 -14.18 -40.85 -11.63
C ASN A 336 -12.72 -41.12 -11.99
N LYS A 337 -11.85 -40.72 -11.09
CA LYS A 337 -10.38 -40.75 -11.16
C LYS A 337 -9.76 -42.16 -11.20
N SER A 338 -10.48 -43.22 -11.59
CA SER A 338 -10.01 -44.59 -11.34
C SER A 338 -10.65 -45.67 -12.23
N GLN A 339 -10.72 -45.48 -13.54
CA GLN A 339 -10.74 -46.64 -14.44
C GLN A 339 -9.33 -46.78 -15.01
N GLN A 340 -8.53 -47.67 -14.39
CA GLN A 340 -7.24 -48.08 -14.91
C GLN A 340 -7.44 -48.62 -16.33
N LEU A 341 -6.66 -48.10 -17.28
CA LEU A 341 -6.66 -48.56 -18.66
C LEU A 341 -6.23 -50.03 -18.68
N LEU A 342 -6.97 -50.90 -19.37
CA LEU A 342 -6.64 -52.32 -19.51
C LEU A 342 -5.27 -52.47 -20.17
N LYS A 343 -4.27 -52.95 -19.42
CA LYS A 343 -2.93 -53.29 -19.93
C LYS A 343 -2.92 -54.74 -20.41
N GLN A 344 -2.21 -55.02 -21.50
CA GLN A 344 -2.06 -56.35 -22.08
C GLN A 344 -0.56 -56.64 -22.23
N ASN A 345 -0.14 -57.90 -22.08
CA ASN A 345 1.24 -58.33 -22.33
C ASN A 345 1.37 -58.80 -23.78
N ALA A 346 2.10 -58.10 -24.63
CA ALA A 346 2.29 -58.45 -26.04
C ALA A 346 3.71 -58.10 -26.52
N SER A 347 4.16 -58.72 -27.62
CA SER A 347 5.41 -58.31 -28.30
C SER A 347 5.21 -56.93 -28.92
N VAL A 348 6.20 -56.05 -28.74
CA VAL A 348 6.16 -54.69 -29.30
C VAL A 348 6.31 -54.76 -30.82
N GLU A 349 7.15 -55.65 -31.34
CA GLU A 349 7.34 -55.88 -32.78
C GLU A 349 6.02 -56.32 -33.46
N GLU A 350 5.33 -57.31 -32.89
CA GLU A 350 4.06 -57.82 -33.44
C GLU A 350 2.97 -56.73 -33.47
N TRP A 351 2.91 -55.91 -32.42
CA TRP A 351 1.99 -54.77 -32.35
C TRP A 351 2.33 -53.69 -33.39
N LEU A 352 3.62 -53.36 -33.58
CA LEU A 352 4.05 -52.38 -34.58
C LEU A 352 3.76 -52.85 -35.99
N HIS A 353 4.04 -54.12 -36.31
CA HIS A 353 3.64 -54.72 -37.60
C HIS A 353 2.15 -54.54 -37.85
N HIS A 354 1.30 -54.88 -36.87
CA HIS A 354 -0.15 -54.76 -37.03
C HIS A 354 -0.61 -53.34 -37.35
N VAL A 355 -0.01 -52.31 -36.73
CA VAL A 355 -0.40 -50.91 -36.92
C VAL A 355 0.23 -50.30 -38.17
N CYS A 356 1.50 -50.59 -38.44
CA CYS A 356 2.26 -50.02 -39.56
C CYS A 356 1.93 -50.69 -40.90
N ASP A 357 1.74 -52.01 -40.96
CA ASP A 357 1.39 -52.73 -42.19
C ASP A 357 0.05 -52.25 -42.75
N LYS A 358 -0.93 -51.98 -41.87
CA LYS A 358 -2.23 -51.40 -42.23
C LYS A 358 -2.10 -50.06 -42.96
N HIS A 359 -1.01 -49.34 -42.70
CA HIS A 359 -0.73 -48.05 -43.28
C HIS A 359 0.39 -48.09 -44.32
N ASP A 360 1.02 -49.22 -44.64
CA ASP A 360 2.14 -49.35 -45.58
C ASP A 360 3.28 -48.36 -45.25
N ILE A 361 3.84 -48.49 -44.04
CA ILE A 361 4.92 -47.65 -43.50
C ILE A 361 6.00 -48.55 -42.90
N SER A 362 7.27 -48.24 -43.16
CA SER A 362 8.40 -48.90 -42.52
C SER A 362 8.59 -48.43 -41.07
N PHE A 363 8.97 -49.34 -40.20
CA PHE A 363 9.36 -49.01 -38.83
C PHE A 363 10.76 -49.55 -38.52
N GLU A 364 11.45 -48.87 -37.60
CA GLU A 364 12.74 -49.31 -37.06
C GLU A 364 12.57 -49.58 -35.56
N LEU A 365 12.93 -50.78 -35.11
CA LEU A 365 12.86 -51.20 -33.72
C LEU A 365 14.26 -51.57 -33.23
N ASN A 366 14.65 -51.06 -32.06
CA ASN A 366 15.97 -51.34 -31.49
C ASN A 366 16.12 -52.76 -30.91
N GLN A 367 15.07 -53.27 -30.24
CA GLN A 367 15.01 -54.61 -29.65
C GLN A 367 13.54 -55.03 -29.47
N ASP A 368 13.20 -56.32 -29.65
CA ASP A 368 11.86 -56.83 -29.34
C ASP A 368 11.79 -57.39 -27.91
N ILE A 369 10.82 -56.89 -27.14
CA ILE A 369 10.53 -57.28 -25.76
C ILE A 369 9.01 -57.33 -25.59
N LYS A 370 8.51 -58.28 -24.78
CA LYS A 370 7.10 -58.31 -24.38
C LYS A 370 6.85 -57.33 -23.23
N LEU A 371 5.98 -56.34 -23.43
CA LEU A 371 5.67 -55.30 -22.44
C LEU A 371 4.21 -55.35 -22.03
N VAL A 372 3.93 -54.95 -20.78
CA VAL A 372 2.56 -54.82 -20.25
C VAL A 372 2.06 -53.39 -20.44
N LEU A 373 1.39 -53.15 -21.57
CA LEU A 373 0.97 -51.81 -22.00
C LEU A 373 -0.49 -51.76 -22.44
N PRO A 374 -1.16 -50.59 -22.39
CA PRO A 374 -2.50 -50.42 -22.91
C PRO A 374 -2.50 -50.33 -24.45
N TYR A 375 -2.07 -51.40 -25.14
CA TYR A 375 -1.82 -51.45 -26.59
C TYR A 375 -2.98 -50.93 -27.44
N TYR A 376 -4.23 -51.23 -27.06
CA TYR A 376 -5.41 -50.69 -27.77
C TYR A 376 -5.40 -49.15 -27.87
N TRP A 377 -5.09 -48.46 -26.78
CA TRP A 377 -5.04 -47.00 -26.75
C TRP A 377 -3.79 -46.46 -27.46
N LEU A 378 -2.67 -47.17 -27.33
CA LEU A 378 -1.45 -46.85 -28.06
C LEU A 378 -1.64 -46.98 -29.58
N SER A 379 -2.38 -47.98 -30.06
CA SER A 379 -2.75 -48.11 -31.47
C SER A 379 -3.54 -46.90 -31.96
N ILE A 380 -4.50 -46.41 -31.17
CA ILE A 380 -5.25 -45.19 -31.51
C ILE A 380 -4.31 -43.99 -31.57
N CYS A 381 -3.39 -43.85 -30.62
CA CYS A 381 -2.41 -42.76 -30.63
C CYS A 381 -1.52 -42.81 -31.88
N LEU A 382 -0.93 -43.97 -32.15
CA LEU A 382 -0.02 -44.18 -33.28
C LEU A 382 -0.72 -44.01 -34.62
N GLU A 383 -1.91 -44.59 -34.81
CA GLU A 383 -2.71 -44.39 -36.02
C GLU A 383 -3.04 -42.91 -36.28
N ASN A 384 -3.33 -42.13 -35.23
CA ASN A 384 -3.61 -40.70 -35.38
C ASN A 384 -2.35 -39.92 -35.78
N LEU A 385 -1.19 -40.23 -35.19
CA LEU A 385 0.07 -39.61 -35.55
C LEU A 385 0.45 -39.95 -37.00
N ILE A 386 0.34 -41.21 -37.40
CA ILE A 386 0.59 -41.68 -38.76
C ILE A 386 -0.35 -40.99 -39.78
N LYS A 387 -1.66 -40.94 -39.49
CA LYS A 387 -2.63 -40.26 -40.37
C LYS A 387 -2.34 -38.77 -40.49
N ASN A 388 -1.93 -38.12 -39.39
CA ASN A 388 -1.52 -36.71 -39.43
C ASN A 388 -0.29 -36.51 -40.30
N ALA A 389 0.74 -37.35 -40.14
CA ALA A 389 1.96 -37.30 -40.95
C ALA A 389 1.64 -37.52 -42.45
N LYS A 390 0.77 -38.49 -42.79
CA LYS A 390 0.37 -38.73 -44.19
C LYS A 390 -0.48 -37.62 -44.80
N GLN A 391 -1.39 -37.02 -44.03
CA GLN A 391 -2.33 -36.01 -44.55
C GLN A 391 -1.75 -34.60 -44.58
N HIS A 392 -0.84 -34.28 -43.67
CA HIS A 392 -0.36 -32.92 -43.44
C HIS A 392 1.16 -32.77 -43.49
N GLY A 393 1.91 -33.87 -43.36
CA GLY A 393 3.36 -33.89 -43.48
C GLY A 393 3.85 -33.81 -44.93
N LYS A 394 5.17 -33.88 -45.11
CA LYS A 394 5.83 -33.93 -46.42
C LYS A 394 6.87 -35.05 -46.43
N GLY A 395 7.11 -35.63 -47.61
CA GLY A 395 8.07 -36.72 -47.77
C GLY A 395 7.59 -38.05 -47.16
N ASP A 396 8.53 -38.98 -47.00
CA ASP A 396 8.24 -40.30 -46.44
C ASP A 396 8.09 -40.23 -44.92
N VAL A 397 7.13 -41.00 -44.39
CA VAL A 397 6.85 -41.10 -42.96
C VAL A 397 7.62 -42.30 -42.41
N LEU A 398 8.38 -42.11 -41.35
CA LEU A 398 9.13 -43.17 -40.67
C LEU A 398 8.64 -43.27 -39.21
N VAL A 399 8.51 -44.51 -38.71
CA VAL A 399 8.22 -44.77 -37.31
C VAL A 399 9.44 -45.41 -36.66
N THR A 400 10.06 -44.73 -35.71
CA THR A 400 11.19 -45.26 -34.94
C THR A 400 10.72 -45.58 -33.53
N VAL A 401 11.09 -46.76 -33.03
CA VAL A 401 10.71 -47.21 -31.69
C VAL A 401 11.96 -47.64 -30.94
N GLU A 402 12.19 -46.98 -29.80
CA GLU A 402 13.29 -47.24 -28.91
C GLU A 402 12.77 -47.70 -27.55
N ILE A 403 13.15 -48.91 -27.16
CA ILE A 403 12.88 -49.46 -25.84
C ILE A 403 14.13 -49.28 -24.98
N ALA A 404 14.07 -48.37 -24.01
CA ALA A 404 15.09 -48.14 -22.98
C ALA A 404 14.40 -48.13 -21.59
N ASP A 405 14.68 -47.16 -20.71
CA ASP A 405 13.96 -46.99 -19.42
C ASP A 405 12.47 -46.66 -19.61
N THR A 406 12.12 -46.14 -20.79
CA THR A 406 10.75 -45.86 -21.24
C THR A 406 10.59 -46.33 -22.67
N LEU A 407 9.36 -46.62 -23.09
CA LEU A 407 9.04 -46.87 -24.49
C LEU A 407 8.93 -45.53 -25.21
N ILE A 408 9.84 -45.28 -26.15
CA ILE A 408 9.85 -44.08 -26.99
C ILE A 408 9.37 -44.45 -28.38
N ILE A 409 8.27 -43.85 -28.83
CA ILE A 409 7.74 -44.01 -30.19
C ILE A 409 7.79 -42.66 -30.88
N GLU A 410 8.59 -42.56 -31.94
CA GLU A 410 8.75 -41.36 -32.73
C GLU A 410 8.17 -41.56 -34.14
N VAL A 411 7.25 -40.67 -34.51
CA VAL A 411 6.71 -40.58 -35.87
C VAL A 411 7.30 -39.34 -36.53
N GLN A 412 8.12 -39.55 -37.54
CA GLN A 412 8.85 -38.49 -38.25
C GLN A 412 8.30 -38.30 -39.67
N ASP A 413 8.18 -37.04 -40.08
CA ASP A 413 7.95 -36.63 -41.47
C ASP A 413 8.87 -35.45 -41.86
N GLN A 414 9.08 -35.21 -43.14
CA GLN A 414 9.95 -34.14 -43.66
C GLN A 414 9.23 -32.78 -43.79
N GLY A 415 8.05 -32.65 -43.21
CA GLY A 415 7.25 -31.43 -43.17
C GLY A 415 7.63 -30.50 -42.03
N GLU A 416 6.95 -29.35 -41.98
CA GLU A 416 7.13 -28.32 -40.96
C GLU A 416 5.87 -28.18 -40.11
N PHE A 417 6.00 -28.38 -38.80
CA PHE A 417 4.88 -28.26 -37.88
C PHE A 417 4.56 -26.77 -37.62
N PRO A 418 3.29 -26.34 -37.73
CA PRO A 418 2.93 -24.93 -37.62
C PRO A 418 3.29 -24.31 -36.26
N SER A 419 3.74 -23.03 -36.29
CA SER A 419 4.16 -22.30 -35.10
C SER A 419 3.01 -22.09 -34.09
N PRO A 420 3.31 -21.91 -32.78
CA PRO A 420 2.29 -21.78 -31.74
C PRO A 420 1.51 -20.47 -31.89
N ILE A 421 2.13 -19.46 -32.47
CA ILE A 421 1.51 -18.18 -32.84
C ILE A 421 0.50 -18.38 -33.98
N HIS A 422 0.84 -19.20 -34.99
CA HIS A 422 -0.06 -19.55 -36.07
C HIS A 422 -1.22 -20.47 -35.60
N LEU A 423 -0.96 -21.37 -34.66
CA LEU A 423 -1.99 -22.18 -34.00
C LEU A 423 -2.97 -21.32 -33.18
N PHE A 424 -2.49 -20.24 -32.57
CA PHE A 424 -3.32 -19.30 -31.81
C PHE A 424 -4.15 -18.41 -32.74
N LEU A 425 -3.56 -17.88 -33.82
CA LEU A 425 -4.26 -17.07 -34.82
C LEU A 425 -5.33 -17.87 -35.58
N SER A 426 -5.08 -19.15 -35.89
CA SER A 426 -6.08 -20.04 -36.50
C SER A 426 -7.24 -20.42 -35.57
N ARG A 427 -7.25 -20.01 -34.29
CA ARG A 427 -8.44 -20.11 -33.41
C ARG A 427 -9.50 -19.06 -33.74
N LEU A 428 -9.11 -17.97 -34.42
CA LEU A 428 -9.99 -16.85 -34.76
C LEU A 428 -10.65 -17.01 -36.14
N LYS A 429 -10.11 -17.86 -37.02
CA LYS A 429 -10.72 -18.20 -38.33
C LYS A 429 -10.54 -19.69 -38.64
N PRO A 430 -11.57 -20.53 -38.49
CA PRO A 430 -11.45 -21.95 -38.77
C PRO A 430 -11.53 -22.21 -40.28
N LYS A 431 -10.43 -22.68 -40.88
CA LYS A 431 -10.50 -23.40 -42.16
C LYS A 431 -10.92 -24.86 -41.90
N HIS A 432 -11.67 -25.45 -42.82
CA HIS A 432 -12.34 -26.75 -42.63
C HIS A 432 -11.36 -27.92 -42.37
N ASN A 433 -10.12 -27.87 -42.87
CA ASN A 433 -9.10 -28.90 -42.67
C ASN A 433 -8.38 -28.83 -41.30
N ASP A 434 -8.22 -27.64 -40.72
CA ASP A 434 -7.48 -27.46 -39.45
C ASP A 434 -8.24 -28.04 -38.24
N LYS A 435 -9.54 -28.31 -38.41
CA LYS A 435 -10.40 -28.88 -37.37
C LYS A 435 -10.07 -30.34 -37.09
N ASN A 436 -9.71 -31.12 -38.12
CA ASN A 436 -9.42 -32.55 -37.98
C ASN A 436 -8.07 -32.79 -37.29
N MET A 437 -7.03 -32.05 -37.68
CA MET A 437 -5.69 -32.11 -37.07
C MET A 437 -5.71 -31.79 -35.57
N LYS A 438 -6.48 -30.76 -35.16
CA LYS A 438 -6.59 -30.33 -33.75
C LYS A 438 -7.35 -31.32 -32.88
N ILE A 439 -8.24 -32.14 -33.45
CA ILE A 439 -8.96 -33.18 -32.70
C ILE A 439 -8.04 -34.37 -32.45
N GLY A 440 -7.32 -34.85 -33.48
CA GLY A 440 -6.41 -36.00 -33.36
C GLY A 440 -5.32 -35.80 -32.31
N LEU A 441 -4.62 -34.66 -32.35
CA LEU A 441 -3.51 -34.40 -31.43
C LEU A 441 -3.96 -34.20 -29.97
N ASN A 442 -5.14 -33.58 -29.75
CA ASN A 442 -5.72 -33.45 -28.41
C ASN A 442 -6.12 -34.81 -27.81
N ILE A 443 -6.55 -35.76 -28.65
CA ILE A 443 -6.84 -37.13 -28.22
C ILE A 443 -5.55 -37.81 -27.78
N VAL A 444 -4.48 -37.71 -28.58
CA VAL A 444 -3.16 -38.27 -28.24
C VAL A 444 -2.64 -37.68 -26.93
N GLU A 445 -2.62 -36.35 -26.77
CA GLU A 445 -2.13 -35.69 -25.56
C GLU A 445 -2.93 -36.09 -24.31
N HIS A 446 -4.26 -36.24 -24.44
CA HIS A 446 -5.11 -36.64 -23.32
C HIS A 446 -4.91 -38.10 -22.91
N LEU A 447 -4.79 -39.01 -23.88
CA LEU A 447 -4.59 -40.44 -23.63
C LEU A 447 -3.20 -40.71 -23.04
N ILE A 448 -2.16 -40.08 -23.58
CA ILE A 448 -0.78 -40.26 -23.11
C ILE A 448 -0.62 -39.76 -21.67
N LYS A 449 -1.24 -38.63 -21.30
CA LYS A 449 -1.28 -38.16 -19.90
C LYS A 449 -2.01 -39.11 -18.95
N LYS A 450 -2.92 -39.97 -19.43
CA LYS A 450 -3.61 -40.98 -18.60
C LYS A 450 -2.76 -42.22 -18.35
N VAL A 451 -1.74 -42.49 -19.18
CA VAL A 451 -0.75 -43.57 -19.00
C VAL A 451 0.53 -43.02 -18.32
N ASP A 452 0.47 -41.83 -17.72
CA ASP A 452 1.62 -41.10 -17.17
C ASP A 452 2.79 -40.90 -18.16
N GLY A 453 2.48 -40.92 -19.46
CA GLY A 453 3.43 -40.64 -20.53
C GLY A 453 3.47 -39.18 -20.94
N LYS A 454 4.38 -38.86 -21.87
CA LYS A 454 4.62 -37.50 -22.38
C LYS A 454 4.64 -37.49 -23.91
N LEU A 455 4.00 -36.47 -24.49
CA LEU A 455 4.05 -36.19 -25.93
C LEU A 455 4.93 -34.97 -26.16
N THR A 456 5.98 -35.12 -26.96
CA THR A 456 6.91 -34.06 -27.38
C THR A 456 6.80 -33.88 -28.90
N ILE A 457 6.71 -32.64 -29.38
CA ILE A 457 6.62 -32.34 -30.82
C ILE A 457 7.77 -31.44 -31.23
N LEU A 458 8.65 -31.94 -32.09
CA LEU A 458 9.70 -31.19 -32.76
C LEU A 458 9.21 -30.79 -34.16
N ARG A 459 9.64 -29.62 -34.64
CA ARG A 459 8.98 -28.95 -35.77
C ARG A 459 9.75 -28.99 -37.09
N HIS A 460 11.07 -29.20 -37.03
CA HIS A 460 11.99 -29.11 -38.17
C HIS A 460 13.08 -30.18 -38.06
N PRO A 461 12.97 -31.34 -38.74
CA PRO A 461 11.74 -31.87 -39.36
C PRO A 461 10.66 -32.18 -38.31
N THR A 462 9.43 -32.42 -38.74
CA THR A 462 8.31 -32.72 -37.83
C THR A 462 8.52 -34.09 -37.20
N ARG A 463 8.59 -34.12 -35.87
CA ARG A 463 8.74 -35.37 -35.09
C ARG A 463 7.78 -35.36 -33.93
N CYS A 464 6.89 -36.34 -33.88
CA CYS A 464 5.98 -36.55 -32.76
C CYS A 464 6.51 -37.72 -31.93
N ILE A 465 6.98 -37.42 -30.72
CA ILE A 465 7.65 -38.36 -29.83
C ILE A 465 6.74 -38.67 -28.65
N LEU A 466 6.41 -39.93 -28.46
CA LEU A 466 5.65 -40.47 -27.33
C LEU A 466 6.61 -41.16 -26.37
N GLU A 467 6.71 -40.68 -25.15
CA GLU A 467 7.48 -41.31 -24.06
C GLU A 467 6.48 -41.97 -23.10
N ILE A 468 6.54 -43.29 -22.94
CA ILE A 468 5.58 -44.06 -22.13
C ILE A 468 6.35 -44.88 -21.08
N PRO A 469 6.06 -44.70 -19.77
CA PRO A 469 6.65 -45.54 -18.74
C PRO A 469 6.04 -46.94 -18.78
N TYR A 470 6.87 -47.96 -18.58
CA TYR A 470 6.44 -49.35 -18.44
C TYR A 470 7.12 -49.99 -17.22
N GLU A 471 6.49 -51.02 -16.65
CA GLU A 471 7.04 -51.73 -15.51
C GLU A 471 8.08 -52.75 -16.00
N HIS A 472 9.33 -52.64 -15.55
CA HIS A 472 10.34 -53.67 -15.81
C HIS A 472 9.96 -54.94 -15.05
N HIS A 473 9.71 -56.02 -15.78
CA HIS A 473 9.83 -57.35 -15.19
C HIS A 473 11.30 -57.64 -15.01
N SER A 474 11.83 -57.42 -13.80
CA SER A 474 13.07 -58.05 -13.37
C SER A 474 12.84 -59.55 -13.39
N THR A 475 13.31 -60.24 -14.43
CA THR A 475 13.67 -61.65 -14.30
C THR A 475 15.02 -61.69 -13.60
N ASP A 476 14.97 -61.62 -12.27
CA ASP A 476 15.96 -62.16 -11.35
C ASP A 476 15.23 -62.95 -10.26
#